data_AF-A0A835I9Y6-F1
#
_entry.id   AF-A0A835I9Y6-F1
#
_cell.length_a   1.000
_cell.length_b   1.000
_cell.length_c   1.000
_cell.angle_alpha   90.00
_cell.angle_beta   90.00
_cell.angle_gamma   90.00
#
_symmetry.space_group_name_H-M   'P 1'
#
loop_
_entity.id
_entity.type
_entity.pdbx_description
1 polymer ?
#
loop_
_entity_poly.entity_id
_entity_poly.type
_entity_poly.pdbx_seq_one_letter_code
_entity_poly.pdbx_strand_id
1 'polypeptide(L)'
;MLRDDTRLFSLDYEETTTDLAVEIDHPVLKNCSKIWGSCNGFVCTMSSADTLSLCRLLALNEYKNVPPFEQEHRNSVYGFGYNSNTDDYEVVRVGLKQHTKYKYHYVVAVYSLREESWRKTSSMVLFIG
;
A
#
# COMPACT_ATOMS: atom_id res chain seq x y z
N MET A 1 -10.03 -10.44 -1.16
CA MET A 1 -9.89 -10.08 0.26
C MET A 1 -11.05 -9.18 0.66
N LEU A 2 -11.78 -9.52 1.73
CA LEU A 2 -12.88 -8.72 2.27
C LEU A 2 -12.47 -8.18 3.65
N ARG A 3 -12.99 -7.00 4.03
CA ARG A 3 -12.75 -6.37 5.33
C ARG A 3 -14.09 -6.02 5.97
N ASP A 4 -14.26 -6.39 7.24
CA ASP A 4 -15.38 -6.01 8.10
C ASP A 4 -14.81 -5.39 9.38
N ASP A 5 -15.04 -4.09 9.63
CA ASP A 5 -14.50 -3.23 10.71
C ASP A 5 -13.03 -3.48 11.15
N THR A 6 -12.74 -4.63 11.78
CA THR A 6 -11.44 -5.07 12.31
C THR A 6 -10.93 -6.42 11.78
N ARG A 7 -11.73 -7.14 10.98
CA ARG A 7 -11.43 -8.50 10.51
C ARG A 7 -11.17 -8.52 9.00
N LEU A 8 -10.26 -9.40 8.60
CA LEU A 8 -9.87 -9.60 7.22
C LEU A 8 -10.11 -11.03 6.82
N PHE A 9 -10.64 -11.21 5.62
CA PHE A 9 -10.97 -12.52 5.09
C PHE A 9 -10.34 -12.74 3.72
N SER A 10 -9.76 -13.91 3.54
CA SER A 10 -9.40 -14.44 2.23
C SER A 10 -10.62 -15.16 1.64
N LEU A 11 -10.78 -15.04 0.32
CA LEU A 11 -11.74 -15.84 -0.45
C LEU A 11 -11.01 -16.42 -1.63
N ASP A 12 -11.23 -17.70 -1.87
CA ASP A 12 -10.89 -18.36 -3.12
C ASP A 12 -12.14 -18.37 -4.01
N TYR A 13 -11.99 -17.94 -5.26
CA TYR A 13 -13.09 -17.86 -6.22
C TYR A 13 -13.10 -19.07 -7.17
N GLU A 14 -12.02 -19.84 -7.25
CA GLU A 14 -11.91 -20.95 -8.21
C GLU A 14 -12.33 -22.31 -7.62
N GLU A 15 -12.39 -22.46 -6.30
CA GLU A 15 -12.90 -23.68 -5.69
C GLU A 15 -14.44 -23.70 -5.72
N THR A 16 -15.02 -24.75 -6.31
CA THR A 16 -16.47 -25.04 -6.37
C THR A 16 -17.17 -25.21 -5.01
N THR A 17 -16.51 -24.86 -3.90
CA THR A 17 -17.04 -24.77 -2.54
C THR A 17 -17.16 -23.30 -2.15
N THR A 18 -18.27 -22.69 -2.54
CA THR A 18 -18.51 -21.23 -2.58
C THR A 18 -18.56 -20.46 -1.25
N ASP A 19 -18.30 -21.04 -0.08
CA ASP A 19 -18.79 -20.42 1.17
C ASP A 19 -17.81 -20.23 2.35
N LEU A 20 -16.51 -20.53 2.22
CA LEU A 20 -15.59 -20.38 3.35
C LEU A 20 -14.64 -19.19 3.15
N ALA A 21 -15.15 -17.99 3.46
CA ALA A 21 -14.28 -16.86 3.74
C ALA A 21 -13.39 -17.20 4.95
N VAL A 22 -12.09 -17.36 4.74
CA VAL A 22 -11.14 -17.72 5.79
C VAL A 22 -10.64 -16.44 6.44
N GLU A 23 -10.86 -16.31 7.75
CA GLU A 23 -10.32 -15.19 8.52
C GLU A 23 -8.79 -15.24 8.55
N ILE A 24 -8.18 -14.09 8.27
CA ILE A 24 -6.75 -13.86 8.33
C ILE A 24 -6.42 -13.24 9.70
N ASP A 25 -6.00 -14.07 10.65
CA ASP A 25 -5.54 -13.61 11.96
C ASP A 25 -4.03 -13.31 11.93
N HIS A 26 -3.65 -12.09 11.52
CA HIS A 26 -2.25 -11.66 11.46
C HIS A 26 -2.00 -10.42 12.36
N PRO A 27 -0.94 -10.38 13.19
CA PRO A 27 -0.71 -9.30 14.15
C PRO A 27 -0.67 -7.90 13.53
N VAL A 28 -0.07 -7.75 12.35
CA VAL A 28 0.00 -6.46 11.66
C VAL A 28 -1.39 -5.96 11.24
N LEU A 29 -2.32 -6.87 10.99
CA LEU A 29 -3.68 -6.52 10.60
C LEU A 29 -4.51 -6.04 11.79
N LYS A 30 -4.20 -6.48 13.02
CA LYS A 30 -4.90 -6.04 14.25
C LYS A 30 -4.78 -4.54 14.50
N ASN A 31 -3.67 -3.93 14.08
CA ASN A 31 -3.39 -2.49 14.24
C ASN A 31 -3.47 -1.72 12.91
N CYS A 32 -4.05 -2.33 11.88
CA CYS A 32 -4.17 -1.74 10.55
C CYS A 32 -5.36 -0.77 10.49
N SER A 33 -5.09 0.50 10.20
CA SER A 33 -6.12 1.50 9.92
C SER A 33 -6.68 1.34 8.50
N LYS A 34 -5.82 1.03 7.52
CA LYS A 34 -6.19 0.98 6.10
C LYS A 34 -5.38 -0.03 5.30
N ILE A 35 -6.02 -0.66 4.32
CA ILE A 35 -5.36 -1.52 3.33
C ILE A 35 -5.30 -0.77 2.00
N TRP A 36 -4.13 -0.75 1.38
CA TRP A 36 -3.90 -0.09 0.10
C TRP A 36 -3.84 -1.04 -1.08
N GLY A 37 -3.65 -2.34 -0.82
CA GLY A 37 -3.71 -3.38 -1.84
C GLY A 37 -3.20 -4.71 -1.34
N SER A 38 -3.47 -5.76 -2.11
CA SER A 38 -2.92 -7.10 -1.91
C SER A 38 -2.40 -7.65 -3.24
N CYS A 39 -1.29 -8.39 -3.20
CA CYS A 39 -0.70 -8.99 -4.41
C CYS A 39 0.09 -10.24 -4.00
N ASN A 40 -0.18 -11.39 -4.64
CA ASN A 40 0.59 -12.64 -4.47
C ASN A 40 0.81 -13.05 -3.00
N GLY A 41 -0.24 -12.95 -2.17
CA GLY A 41 -0.17 -13.27 -0.74
C GLY A 41 0.49 -12.20 0.14
N PHE A 42 0.93 -11.08 -0.43
CA PHE A 42 1.32 -9.88 0.31
C PHE A 42 0.15 -8.91 0.44
N VAL A 43 0.15 -8.14 1.53
CA VAL A 43 -0.76 -7.02 1.76
C VAL A 43 0.02 -5.77 2.13
N CYS A 44 -0.36 -4.64 1.54
CA CYS A 44 0.11 -3.31 1.91
C CYS A 44 -0.90 -2.65 2.84
N THR A 45 -0.46 -2.34 4.05
CA THR A 45 -1.28 -1.78 5.13
C THR A 45 -0.72 -0.48 5.65
N MET A 46 -1.58 0.35 6.23
CA MET A 46 -1.24 1.52 7.03
C MET A 46 -1.65 1.26 8.48
N SER A 47 -0.76 1.56 9.42
CA SER A 47 -1.09 1.54 10.85
C SER A 47 -1.84 2.80 11.28
N SER A 48 -2.35 2.83 12.51
CA SER A 48 -2.90 4.06 13.11
C SER A 48 -1.84 5.15 13.37
N ALA A 49 -0.55 4.80 13.31
CA ALA A 49 0.58 5.71 13.43
C ALA A 49 1.13 6.15 12.07
N ASP A 50 0.35 6.04 10.99
CA ASP A 50 0.73 6.37 9.61
C ASP A 50 2.00 5.67 9.12
N THR A 51 2.28 4.47 9.64
CA THR A 51 3.35 3.61 9.14
C THR A 51 2.83 2.67 8.07
N LEU A 52 3.44 2.72 6.89
CA LEU A 52 3.14 1.79 5.81
C LEU A 52 3.94 0.49 6.00
N SER A 53 3.29 -0.66 5.86
CA SER A 53 3.92 -1.97 6.02
C SER A 53 3.49 -2.93 4.91
N LEU A 54 4.41 -3.76 4.45
CA LEU A 54 4.18 -4.87 3.53
C LEU A 54 4.28 -6.18 4.32
N CYS A 55 3.23 -6.98 4.29
CA CYS A 55 3.12 -8.21 5.10
C CYS A 55 2.83 -9.41 4.22
N ARG A 56 3.55 -10.51 4.40
CA ARG A 56 3.18 -11.80 3.80
C ARG A 56 2.15 -12.50 4.71
N LEU A 57 0.98 -12.81 4.17
CA LEU A 57 -0.12 -13.34 4.97
C LEU A 57 0.07 -14.80 5.42
N LEU A 58 0.78 -15.60 4.62
CA LEU A 58 0.96 -17.04 4.89
C LEU A 58 2.20 -17.36 5.74
N ALA A 59 3.06 -16.38 6.02
CA ALA A 59 4.24 -16.55 6.84
C ALA A 59 4.19 -15.60 8.04
N LEU A 60 3.91 -16.15 9.22
CA LEU A 60 3.93 -15.40 10.47
C LEU A 60 5.32 -14.74 10.62
N ASN A 61 5.33 -13.43 10.92
CA ASN A 61 6.51 -12.57 11.09
C ASN A 61 7.26 -12.11 9.84
N GLU A 62 6.82 -12.41 8.61
CA GLU A 62 7.37 -11.74 7.43
C GLU A 62 6.60 -10.45 7.13
N TYR A 63 7.01 -9.36 7.78
CA TYR A 63 6.58 -8.02 7.40
C TYR A 63 7.74 -7.04 7.38
N LYS A 64 7.60 -6.01 6.55
CA LYS A 64 8.59 -4.94 6.40
C LYS A 64 7.90 -3.59 6.44
N ASN A 65 8.41 -2.69 7.25
CA ASN A 65 7.98 -1.30 7.25
C ASN A 65 8.61 -0.59 6.06
N VAL A 66 7.78 0.13 5.31
CA VAL A 66 8.24 0.98 4.23
C VAL A 66 8.63 2.32 4.86
N PRO A 67 9.87 2.80 4.64
CA PRO A 67 10.29 4.08 5.17
C PRO A 67 9.38 5.20 4.67
N PRO A 68 9.13 6.26 5.45
CA PRO A 68 8.35 7.38 4.99
C PRO A 68 9.05 8.04 3.79
N PHE A 69 8.26 8.55 2.84
CA PHE A 69 8.80 9.37 1.77
C PHE A 69 9.20 10.73 2.34
N GLU A 70 10.46 11.14 2.18
CA GLU A 70 11.09 12.28 2.89
C GLU A 70 10.43 13.67 2.67
N GLN A 71 9.48 13.79 1.75
CA GLN A 71 8.80 15.06 1.48
C GLN A 71 7.43 15.14 2.15
N GLU A 72 7.16 16.27 2.80
CA GLU A 72 5.82 16.58 3.30
C GLU A 72 4.85 16.74 2.13
N HIS A 73 3.84 15.87 2.09
CA HIS A 73 2.71 15.98 1.19
C HIS A 73 1.42 15.72 1.94
N ARG A 74 0.36 16.38 1.49
CA ARG A 74 -0.98 16.13 2.02
C ARG A 74 -1.68 15.07 1.17
N ASN A 75 -2.63 14.37 1.80
CA ASN A 75 -3.60 13.50 1.13
C ASN A 75 -2.94 12.44 0.23
N SER A 76 -1.91 11.77 0.73
CA SER A 76 -1.23 10.73 -0.04
C SER A 76 -2.11 9.49 -0.16
N VAL A 77 -2.22 8.97 -1.37
CA VAL A 77 -2.82 7.67 -1.66
C VAL A 77 -1.73 6.69 -2.07
N TYR A 78 -1.92 5.42 -1.73
CA TYR A 78 -0.96 4.38 -2.03
C TYR A 78 -1.62 3.27 -2.85
N GLY A 79 -0.81 2.59 -3.66
CA GLY A 79 -1.13 1.36 -4.35
C GLY A 79 0.03 0.39 -4.19
N PHE A 80 -0.25 -0.90 -4.29
CA PHE A 80 0.74 -1.95 -4.13
C PHE A 80 0.54 -3.03 -5.18
N GLY A 81 1.64 -3.52 -5.76
CA GLY A 81 1.59 -4.58 -6.74
C GLY A 81 2.96 -5.14 -7.09
N TYR A 82 2.94 -6.19 -7.92
CA TYR A 82 4.13 -6.82 -8.47
C TYR A 82 4.41 -6.27 -9.88
N ASN A 83 5.65 -5.84 -10.10
CA ASN A 83 6.15 -5.39 -11.39
C ASN A 83 6.94 -6.52 -12.05
N SER A 84 6.30 -7.23 -12.99
CA SER A 84 6.89 -8.38 -13.66
C SER A 84 8.10 -8.06 -14.55
N ASN A 85 8.26 -6.80 -14.99
CA ASN A 85 9.41 -6.41 -15.81
C ASN A 85 10.69 -6.34 -14.97
N THR A 86 10.55 -5.94 -13.70
CA THR A 86 11.68 -5.83 -12.77
C THR A 86 11.75 -7.01 -11.82
N ASP A 87 10.71 -7.85 -11.72
CA ASP A 87 10.54 -8.92 -10.73
C ASP A 87 10.47 -8.40 -9.28
N ASP A 88 9.87 -7.23 -9.09
CA ASP A 88 9.87 -6.53 -7.80
C ASP A 88 8.46 -6.20 -7.32
N TYR A 89 8.28 -6.19 -6.00
CA TYR A 89 7.08 -5.63 -5.41
C TYR A 89 7.26 -4.14 -5.19
N GLU A 90 6.29 -3.35 -5.63
CA GLU A 90 6.39 -1.91 -5.62
C GLU A 90 5.21 -1.28 -4.89
N VAL A 91 5.49 -0.24 -4.12
CA VAL A 91 4.46 0.66 -3.60
C VAL A 91 4.47 1.92 -4.42
N VAL A 92 3.36 2.22 -5.08
CA VAL A 92 3.13 3.51 -5.71
C VAL A 92 2.51 4.45 -4.70
N ARG A 93 3.03 5.66 -4.60
CA ARG A 93 2.50 6.75 -3.80
C ARG A 93 2.15 7.91 -4.71
N VAL A 94 0.97 8.48 -4.53
CA VAL A 94 0.57 9.75 -5.17
C VAL A 94 0.22 10.74 -4.07
N GLY A 95 1.03 11.79 -3.92
CA GLY A 95 0.85 12.81 -2.88
C GLY A 95 0.66 14.21 -3.48
N LEU A 96 -0.09 15.06 -2.80
CA LEU A 96 -0.29 16.45 -3.21
C LEU A 96 0.81 17.33 -2.57
N LYS A 97 1.65 17.95 -3.39
CA LYS A 97 2.63 18.95 -2.95
C LYS A 97 2.09 20.35 -3.17
N GLN A 98 2.08 21.15 -2.12
CA GLN A 98 1.79 22.58 -2.22
C GLN A 98 3.04 23.33 -2.68
N HIS A 99 2.92 24.13 -3.75
CA HIS A 99 3.99 24.99 -4.24
C HIS A 99 3.75 26.45 -3.84
N THR A 100 2.50 26.89 -3.88
CA THR A 100 2.07 28.22 -3.39
C THR A 100 0.69 28.08 -2.75
N LYS A 101 0.14 29.17 -2.19
CA LYS A 101 -1.22 29.18 -1.62
C LYS A 101 -2.29 28.63 -2.59
N TYR A 102 -2.11 28.81 -3.90
CA TYR A 102 -3.10 28.45 -4.94
C TYR A 102 -2.57 27.43 -5.95
N LYS A 103 -1.34 26.93 -5.80
CA LYS A 103 -0.72 26.01 -6.75
C LYS A 103 -0.31 24.72 -6.07
N TYR A 104 -0.86 23.63 -6.58
CA TYR A 104 -0.58 22.27 -6.14
C TYR A 104 -0.12 21.43 -7.32
N HIS A 105 0.69 20.41 -7.05
CA HIS A 105 1.04 19.41 -8.05
C HIS A 105 1.07 18.03 -7.42
N TYR A 106 0.77 17.02 -8.22
CA TYR A 106 0.88 15.64 -7.78
C TYR A 106 2.33 15.18 -7.94
N VAL A 107 2.84 14.60 -6.88
CA VAL A 107 4.13 13.92 -6.87
C VAL A 107 3.86 12.43 -6.77
N VAL A 108 4.32 11.72 -7.78
CA VAL A 108 4.30 10.26 -7.79
C VAL A 108 5.68 9.77 -7.37
N ALA A 109 5.70 8.79 -6.47
CA ALA A 109 6.91 8.11 -6.05
C ALA A 109 6.64 6.61 -6.02
N VAL A 110 7.67 5.82 -6.29
CA VAL A 110 7.59 4.36 -6.28
C VAL A 110 8.63 3.85 -5.30
N TYR A 111 8.21 3.10 -4.30
CA TYR A 111 9.10 2.34 -3.44
C TYR A 111 9.36 1.00 -4.09
N SER A 112 10.63 0.63 -4.21
CA SER A 112 11.04 -0.72 -4.61
C SER A 112 11.31 -1.54 -3.36
N LEU A 113 10.68 -2.72 -3.24
CA LEU A 113 10.94 -3.61 -2.12
C LEU A 113 12.36 -4.16 -2.17
N ARG A 114 12.85 -4.46 -3.38
CA ARG A 114 14.21 -4.94 -3.66
C ARG A 114 15.28 -3.90 -3.35
N GLU A 115 15.16 -2.70 -3.89
CA GLU A 115 16.16 -1.62 -3.71
C GLU A 115 16.00 -0.90 -2.37
N GLU A 116 14.98 -1.26 -1.61
CA GLU A 116 14.60 -0.71 -0.31
C GLU A 116 14.49 0.83 -0.27
N SER A 117 14.18 1.45 -1.41
CA SER A 117 14.27 2.90 -1.58
C SER A 117 13.13 3.45 -2.43
N TRP A 118 12.84 4.72 -2.20
CA TRP A 118 11.90 5.49 -3.00
C TRP A 118 12.59 6.11 -4.21
N ARG A 119 12.00 5.91 -5.39
CA ARG A 119 12.32 6.69 -6.59
C ARG A 119 11.17 7.63 -6.92
N LYS A 120 11.49 8.90 -7.14
CA LYS A 120 10.50 9.88 -7.60
C LYS A 120 10.26 9.69 -9.09
N THR A 121 9.00 9.60 -9.49
CA THR A 121 8.60 9.67 -10.90
C THR A 121 8.10 11.09 -11.21
N SER A 122 8.05 11.43 -12.50
CA SER A 122 7.84 12.82 -12.95
C SER A 122 6.62 13.50 -12.30
N SER A 123 6.74 14.78 -11.97
CA SER A 123 5.67 15.56 -11.34
C SER A 123 4.67 16.07 -12.38
N MET A 124 3.38 15.76 -12.20
CA MET A 124 2.31 16.34 -13.03
C MET A 124 1.76 17.61 -12.37
N VAL A 125 1.76 18.71 -13.12
CA VAL A 125 1.28 20.02 -12.65
C VAL A 125 -0.20 20.15 -12.96
N LEU A 126 -1.03 20.42 -11.95
CA LEU A 126 -2.42 20.83 -12.16
C LEU A 126 -2.51 22.34 -11.95
N PHE A 127 -3.10 23.06 -12.91
CA PHE A 127 -3.52 24.45 -12.72
C PHE A 127 -5.01 24.44 -12.42
N ILE A 128 -5.39 24.95 -11.24
CA ILE A 128 -6.79 25.18 -10.90
C ILE A 128 -7.03 26.65 -11.26
N GLY A 129 -7.75 26.88 -12.37
CA GLY A 129 -8.18 28.20 -12.82
C GLY A 129 -9.48 28.62 -12.16
#